data_AF-W5SFG4-F1
#
_entry.id   AF-W5SFG4-F1
#
_cell.length_a   1.000
_cell.length_b   1.000
_cell.length_c   1.000
_cell.angle_alpha   90.00
_cell.angle_beta   90.00
_cell.angle_gamma   90.00
#
_symmetry.space_group_name_H-M   'P 1'
#
loop_
_entity.id
_entity.type
_entity.pdbx_description
1 polymer ?
#
loop_
_entity_poly.entity_id
_entity_poly.type
_entity_poly.pdbx_seq_one_letter_code
_entity_poly.pdbx_strand_id
1 'polypeptide(L)'
;GELVAGAFQVILTVKDKLEKLGNIPEISEELKGKVTDSKNKCKEFVDKVKADSDISKAEATDEHVKKAIDQINTPSGEKGGAELVKLNKSIDDLLIAANNAVNIALVELTTPDKVATSAKKTN
;
A
#
# COMPACT_ATOMS: atom_id res chain seq x y z
N GLY A 1 -8.88 -23.74 3.84
CA GLY A 1 -8.23 -22.83 4.81
C GLY A 1 -6.80 -22.46 4.42
N GLU A 2 -6.01 -23.41 3.91
CA GLU A 2 -4.56 -23.21 3.64
C GLU A 2 -4.23 -22.06 2.68
N LEU A 3 -5.01 -21.87 1.61
CA LEU A 3 -4.80 -20.75 0.69
C LEU A 3 -4.92 -19.38 1.38
N VAL A 4 -5.90 -19.24 2.28
CA VAL A 4 -6.08 -18.02 3.09
C VAL A 4 -4.93 -17.84 4.07
N ALA A 5 -4.43 -18.93 4.68
CA ALA A 5 -3.24 -18.89 5.51
C ALA A 5 -2.00 -18.42 4.74
N GLY A 6 -1.84 -18.88 3.49
CA GLY A 6 -0.79 -18.38 2.58
C GLY A 6 -0.91 -16.87 2.31
N ALA A 7 -2.11 -16.41 1.93
CA ALA A 7 -2.37 -14.99 1.72
C ALA A 7 -2.11 -14.16 2.99
N PHE A 8 -2.50 -14.67 4.15
CA PHE A 8 -2.26 -14.06 5.44
C PHE A 8 -0.75 -13.87 5.72
N GLN A 9 0.09 -14.87 5.42
CA GLN A 9 1.54 -14.75 5.57
C GLN A 9 2.15 -13.71 4.61
N VAL A 10 1.61 -13.59 3.39
CA VAL A 10 2.02 -12.54 2.45
C VAL A 10 1.70 -11.16 3.05
N ILE A 11 0.49 -10.94 3.59
CA ILE A 11 0.12 -9.64 4.17
C ILE A 11 0.94 -9.31 5.43
N LEU A 12 1.30 -10.29 6.26
CA LEU A 12 2.25 -10.08 7.36
C LEU A 12 3.62 -9.61 6.83
N THR A 13 4.11 -10.22 5.76
CA THR A 13 5.37 -9.80 5.12
C THR A 13 5.27 -8.37 4.58
N VAL A 14 4.13 -7.98 4.00
CA VAL A 14 3.87 -6.60 3.54
C VAL A 14 3.88 -5.63 4.71
N LYS A 15 3.20 -5.97 5.82
CA LYS A 15 3.20 -5.16 7.05
C LYS A 15 4.62 -4.89 7.56
N ASP A 16 5.47 -5.92 7.60
CA ASP A 16 6.87 -5.80 8.05
C ASP A 16 7.70 -4.93 7.10
N LYS A 17 7.44 -5.00 5.78
CA LYS A 17 8.09 -4.13 4.79
C LYS A 17 7.65 -2.67 4.92
N LEU A 18 6.36 -2.42 5.15
CA LEU A 18 5.84 -1.07 5.41
C LEU A 18 6.41 -0.48 6.70
N GLU A 19 6.56 -1.30 7.74
CA GLU A 19 7.24 -0.87 8.97
C GLU A 19 8.69 -0.46 8.73
N LYS A 20 9.44 -1.26 7.96
CA LYS A 20 10.82 -0.89 7.57
C LYS A 20 10.84 0.39 6.74
N LEU A 21 9.92 0.52 5.78
CA LEU A 21 9.83 1.70 4.90
C LEU A 21 9.54 2.98 5.68
N GLY A 22 8.63 2.94 6.66
CA GLY A 22 8.27 4.11 7.48
C GLY A 22 9.38 4.55 8.45
N ASN A 23 10.38 3.70 8.66
CA ASN A 23 11.53 3.96 9.52
C ASN A 23 12.79 4.40 8.73
N ILE A 24 12.70 4.48 7.39
CA ILE A 24 13.83 4.98 6.59
C ILE A 24 14.05 6.48 6.91
N PRO A 25 15.29 6.91 7.18
CA PRO A 25 15.61 8.32 7.34
C PRO A 25 15.18 9.14 6.12
N GLU A 26 14.84 10.41 6.31
CA GLU A 26 14.56 11.35 5.21
C GLU A 26 13.31 11.04 4.36
N ILE A 27 12.50 10.03 4.72
CA ILE A 27 11.18 9.87 4.11
C ILE A 27 10.33 11.12 4.39
N SER A 28 9.69 11.66 3.35
CA SER A 28 8.82 12.84 3.52
C SER A 28 7.64 12.52 4.43
N GLU A 29 7.14 13.53 5.15
CA GLU A 29 5.99 13.35 6.05
C GLU A 29 4.73 12.88 5.29
N GLU A 30 4.55 13.31 4.04
CA GLU A 30 3.46 12.82 3.18
C GLU A 30 3.58 11.31 2.92
N LEU A 31 4.76 10.84 2.49
CA LEU A 31 4.99 9.42 2.24
C LEU A 31 4.89 8.60 3.53
N LYS A 32 5.41 9.13 4.63
CA LYS A 32 5.31 8.50 5.96
C LYS A 32 3.87 8.34 6.42
N GLY A 33 3.03 9.35 6.18
CA GLY A 33 1.58 9.28 6.44
C GLY A 33 0.91 8.15 5.66
N LYS A 34 1.22 8.04 4.35
CA LYS A 34 0.68 6.98 3.48
C LYS A 34 1.18 5.59 3.85
N VAL A 35 2.46 5.45 4.20
CA VAL A 35 3.02 4.19 4.72
C VAL A 35 2.31 3.76 6.01
N THR A 36 2.03 4.71 6.90
CA THR A 36 1.32 4.45 8.16
C THR A 36 -0.11 4.00 7.89
N ASP A 37 -0.82 4.65 6.96
CA ASP A 37 -2.16 4.24 6.56
C ASP A 37 -2.17 2.81 6.00
N SER A 38 -1.30 2.49 5.05
CA SER A 38 -1.18 1.12 4.51
C SER A 38 -0.85 0.09 5.59
N LYS A 39 0.03 0.43 6.54
CA LYS A 39 0.37 -0.44 7.67
C LYS A 39 -0.86 -0.70 8.55
N ASN A 40 -1.69 0.31 8.79
CA ASN A 40 -2.94 0.16 9.53
C ASN A 40 -3.94 -0.72 8.77
N LYS A 41 -4.04 -0.59 7.44
CA LYS A 41 -4.87 -1.46 6.60
C LYS A 41 -4.40 -2.92 6.57
N CYS A 42 -3.09 -3.17 6.60
CA CYS A 42 -2.57 -4.52 6.81
C CYS A 42 -3.05 -5.10 8.16
N LYS A 43 -3.01 -4.29 9.22
CA LYS A 43 -3.48 -4.71 10.55
C LYS A 43 -4.98 -5.01 10.55
N GLU A 44 -5.80 -4.15 9.94
CA GLU A 44 -7.26 -4.38 9.80
C GLU A 44 -7.55 -5.73 9.13
N PHE A 45 -6.88 -6.04 8.01
CA PHE A 45 -7.02 -7.32 7.32
C PHE A 45 -6.61 -8.51 8.20
N VAL A 46 -5.41 -8.43 8.81
CA VAL A 46 -4.86 -9.49 9.66
C VAL A 46 -5.77 -9.78 10.85
N ASP A 47 -6.29 -8.74 11.50
CA ASP A 47 -7.18 -8.87 12.65
C ASP A 47 -8.53 -9.48 12.24
N LYS A 48 -9.09 -9.06 11.10
CA LYS A 48 -10.32 -9.64 10.55
C LYS A 48 -10.15 -11.14 10.28
N VAL A 49 -9.08 -11.53 9.60
CA VAL A 49 -8.83 -12.93 9.26
C VAL A 49 -8.61 -13.79 10.51
N LYS A 50 -7.91 -13.26 11.53
CA LYS A 50 -7.71 -13.98 12.80
C LYS A 50 -9.00 -14.17 13.61
N ALA A 51 -9.92 -13.21 13.55
CA ALA A 51 -11.16 -13.24 14.30
C ALA A 51 -12.22 -14.18 13.69
N ASP A 52 -12.05 -14.57 12.42
CA ASP A 52 -13.04 -15.36 11.69
C ASP A 52 -12.77 -16.87 11.79
N SER A 53 -13.66 -17.56 12.51
CA SER A 53 -13.52 -19.01 12.77
C SER A 53 -13.75 -19.90 11.55
N ASP A 54 -14.30 -19.37 10.46
CA ASP A 54 -14.64 -20.16 9.27
C ASP A 54 -13.45 -20.31 8.33
N ILE A 55 -12.50 -19.39 8.40
CA ILE A 55 -11.25 -19.41 7.62
C ILE A 55 -10.03 -19.78 8.46
N SER A 56 -10.09 -19.66 9.79
CA SER A 56 -9.01 -20.06 10.71
C SER A 56 -8.91 -21.59 10.91
N LYS A 57 -9.79 -22.38 10.28
CA LYS A 57 -9.82 -23.84 10.34
C LYS A 57 -9.41 -24.45 8.99
N ALA A 58 -8.96 -25.70 8.99
CA ALA A 58 -8.50 -26.40 7.79
C ALA A 58 -9.57 -26.41 6.66
N GLU A 59 -10.86 -26.54 7.03
CA GLU A 59 -11.98 -26.76 6.11
C GLU A 59 -12.74 -25.48 5.68
N ALA A 60 -12.02 -24.40 5.35
CA ALA A 60 -12.67 -23.24 4.72
C ALA A 60 -13.26 -23.63 3.34
N THR A 61 -14.54 -23.37 3.13
CA THR A 61 -15.21 -23.57 1.84
C THR A 61 -14.75 -22.55 0.80
N ASP A 62 -14.95 -22.83 -0.49
CA ASP A 62 -14.62 -21.90 -1.57
C ASP A 62 -15.29 -20.53 -1.39
N GLU A 63 -16.53 -20.49 -0.90
CA GLU A 63 -17.24 -19.25 -0.61
C GLU A 63 -16.55 -18.45 0.50
N HIS A 64 -16.10 -19.11 1.57
CA HIS A 64 -15.37 -18.45 2.65
C HIS A 64 -14.01 -17.94 2.19
N VAL A 65 -13.29 -18.71 1.37
CA VAL A 65 -12.02 -18.30 0.77
C VAL A 65 -12.23 -17.05 -0.11
N LYS A 66 -13.25 -17.05 -0.98
CA LYS A 66 -13.57 -15.89 -1.83
C LYS A 66 -13.89 -14.64 -1.00
N LYS A 67 -14.74 -14.76 0.02
CA LYS A 67 -15.06 -13.67 0.96
C LYS A 67 -13.85 -13.14 1.74
N ALA A 68 -12.74 -13.87 1.80
CA ALA A 68 -11.53 -13.45 2.48
C ALA A 68 -10.50 -12.80 1.54
N ILE A 69 -10.30 -13.32 0.32
CA ILE A 69 -9.17 -12.92 -0.53
C ILE A 69 -9.50 -12.63 -2.00
N ASP A 70 -10.72 -12.90 -2.48
CA ASP A 70 -11.12 -12.59 -3.86
C ASP A 70 -11.65 -11.16 -3.96
N GLN A 71 -10.72 -10.21 -4.12
CA GLN A 71 -11.05 -8.80 -4.23
C GLN A 71 -11.79 -8.42 -5.53
N ILE A 72 -11.79 -9.27 -6.55
CA ILE A 72 -12.40 -8.95 -7.85
C ILE A 72 -13.86 -9.39 -7.85
N ASN A 73 -14.10 -10.66 -7.51
CA ASN A 73 -15.45 -11.22 -7.55
C ASN A 73 -16.17 -11.05 -6.22
N THR A 74 -15.47 -10.75 -5.12
CA THR A 74 -16.06 -10.60 -3.79
C THR A 74 -15.47 -9.40 -3.02
N PRO A 75 -15.46 -8.18 -3.60
CA PRO A 75 -14.81 -7.00 -3.00
C PRO A 75 -15.40 -6.58 -1.65
N SER A 76 -16.67 -6.87 -1.41
CA SER A 76 -17.35 -6.64 -0.12
C SER A 76 -17.30 -7.88 0.79
N GLY A 77 -16.34 -8.78 0.56
CA GLY A 77 -16.19 -10.01 1.31
C GLY A 77 -16.01 -9.75 2.81
N GLU A 78 -16.91 -10.29 3.62
CA GLU A 78 -17.01 -9.96 5.06
C GLU A 78 -15.92 -10.63 5.92
N LYS A 79 -15.14 -11.54 5.33
CA LYS A 79 -14.10 -12.34 6.00
C LYS A 79 -12.67 -11.85 5.76
N GLY A 80 -12.53 -10.60 5.31
CA GLY A 80 -11.24 -9.97 4.98
C GLY A 80 -11.19 -9.38 3.58
N GLY A 81 -12.11 -9.73 2.67
CA GLY A 81 -12.14 -9.20 1.31
C GLY A 81 -12.28 -7.68 1.28
N ALA A 82 -13.17 -7.13 2.09
CA ALA A 82 -13.36 -5.68 2.20
C ALA A 82 -12.13 -4.96 2.77
N GLU A 83 -11.44 -5.55 3.75
CA GLU A 83 -10.18 -5.03 4.29
C GLU A 83 -9.04 -5.12 3.27
N LEU A 84 -8.98 -6.18 2.48
CA LEU A 84 -8.00 -6.35 1.40
C LEU A 84 -8.17 -5.30 0.30
N VAL A 85 -9.40 -4.98 -0.09
CA VAL A 85 -9.68 -3.89 -1.05
C VAL A 85 -9.19 -2.53 -0.51
N LYS A 86 -9.43 -2.24 0.78
CA LYS A 86 -8.93 -1.01 1.41
C LYS A 86 -7.40 -0.99 1.45
N LEU A 87 -6.77 -2.11 1.75
CA LEU A 87 -5.32 -2.25 1.74
C LEU A 87 -4.76 -1.98 0.34
N ASN A 88 -5.29 -2.61 -0.70
CA ASN A 88 -4.82 -2.39 -2.08
C ASN A 88 -4.96 -0.93 -2.49
N LYS A 89 -6.09 -0.29 -2.20
CA LYS A 89 -6.25 1.15 -2.43
C LYS A 89 -5.19 1.99 -1.72
N SER A 90 -4.91 1.72 -0.44
CA SER A 90 -3.88 2.47 0.30
C SER A 90 -2.48 2.29 -0.28
N ILE A 91 -2.15 1.09 -0.77
CA ILE A 91 -0.86 0.79 -1.41
C ILE A 91 -0.77 1.50 -2.77
N ASP A 92 -1.85 1.54 -3.54
CA ASP A 92 -1.91 2.29 -4.80
C ASP A 92 -1.69 3.80 -4.53
N ASP A 93 -2.37 4.35 -3.52
CA ASP A 93 -2.22 5.75 -3.11
C ASP A 93 -0.80 6.09 -2.62
N LEU A 94 -0.11 5.11 -2.00
CA LEU A 94 1.30 5.22 -1.61
C LEU A 94 2.21 5.20 -2.84
N LEU A 95 1.99 4.27 -3.78
CA LEU A 95 2.78 4.15 -5.01
C LEU A 95 2.65 5.41 -5.88
N ILE A 96 1.44 5.95 -6.01
CA ILE A 96 1.19 7.20 -6.74
C ILE A 96 2.00 8.35 -6.13
N ALA A 97 1.99 8.49 -4.80
CA ALA A 97 2.74 9.55 -4.12
C ALA A 97 4.25 9.39 -4.31
N ALA A 98 4.77 8.17 -4.23
CA ALA A 98 6.18 7.89 -4.47
C ALA A 98 6.60 8.24 -5.90
N ASN A 99 5.80 7.84 -6.90
CA ASN A 99 6.04 8.18 -8.31
C ASN A 99 5.98 9.69 -8.56
N ASN A 100 5.04 10.39 -7.91
CA ASN A 100 4.93 11.85 -8.02
C ASN A 100 6.17 12.55 -7.45
N ALA A 101 6.68 12.11 -6.31
CA ALA A 101 7.91 12.66 -5.72
C ALA A 101 9.11 12.51 -6.66
N VAL A 102 9.26 11.34 -7.31
CA VAL A 102 10.31 11.10 -8.32
C VAL A 102 10.13 12.01 -9.54
N ASN A 103 8.91 12.14 -10.05
CA ASN A 103 8.62 12.99 -11.20
C ASN A 103 8.90 14.47 -10.91
N ILE A 104 8.56 14.97 -9.72
CA ILE A 104 8.87 16.35 -9.31
C ILE A 104 10.38 16.57 -9.30
N ALA A 105 11.15 15.69 -8.65
CA ALA A 105 12.60 15.81 -8.61
C ALA A 105 13.24 15.78 -10.01
N LEU A 106 12.70 14.96 -10.93
CA LEU A 106 13.15 14.91 -12.32
C LEU A 106 12.85 16.22 -13.08
N VAL A 107 11.66 16.79 -12.88
CA VAL A 107 11.28 18.07 -13.49
C VAL A 107 12.18 19.20 -12.98
N GLU A 108 12.44 19.25 -11.68
CA GLU A 108 13.33 20.25 -11.07
C GLU A 108 14.76 20.16 -11.63
N LEU A 109 15.27 18.93 -11.88
CA LEU A 109 16.60 18.74 -12.44
C LEU A 109 16.70 19.07 -13.94
N THR A 110 15.60 18.93 -14.68
CA THR A 110 15.57 19.09 -16.15
C THR A 110 15.06 20.45 -16.61
N THR A 111 14.45 21.23 -15.73
CA THR A 111 14.02 22.59 -16.04
C THR A 111 15.21 23.55 -15.96
N PRO A 112 15.53 24.29 -17.04
CA PRO A 112 16.66 25.22 -17.02
C PRO A 112 16.45 26.31 -15.96
N ASP A 113 17.50 26.62 -15.20
CA ASP A 113 17.48 27.76 -14.28
C ASP A 113 17.16 29.05 -15.05
N LYS A 114 16.13 29.75 -14.60
CA LYS A 114 15.65 31.03 -15.17
C LYS A 114 16.70 32.15 -15.11
N VAL A 115 17.87 31.91 -14.53
CA VAL A 115 18.93 32.91 -14.29
C VAL A 115 19.97 32.95 -15.42
N ALA A 116 20.08 31.92 -16.27
CA ALA A 116 21.14 31.87 -17.29
C ALA A 116 20.91 32.76 -18.54
N THR A 117 19.78 33.44 -18.69
CA THR A 117 19.45 34.24 -19.89
C THR A 117 19.47 35.77 -19.71
N SER A 118 20.05 36.29 -18.62
CA SER A 118 20.25 37.74 -18.44
C SER A 118 21.71 38.19 -18.61
N ALA A 119 22.37 37.75 -19.67
CA ALA A 119 23.68 38.29 -20.07
C ALA A 119 23.73 38.59 -21.58
N LYS A 120 22.86 39.49 -22.07
CA LYS A 120 23.16 40.29 -23.26
C LYS A 120 22.34 41.58 -23.29
N LYS A 121 22.80 42.62 -22.60
CA LYS A 121 22.46 44.00 -22.98
C LYS A 121 23.68 44.91 -22.80
N THR A 122 24.20 45.32 -23.97
CA THR A 122 24.87 46.60 -24.31
C THR A 122 26.12 47.03 -23.54
N ASN A 123 27.26 47.10 -24.23
CA ASN A 123 27.70 48.33 -24.93
C ASN A 123 28.62 47.98 -26.11
#